data_AF-A0A834IDT6-F1
#
_entry.id   AF-A0A834IDT6-F1
#
_cell.length_a   1.000
_cell.length_b   1.000
_cell.length_c   1.000
_cell.angle_alpha   90.00
_cell.angle_beta   90.00
_cell.angle_gamma   90.00
#
_symmetry.space_group_name_H-M   'P 1'
#
loop_
_entity.id
_entity.type
_entity.pdbx_description
1 polymer ?
#
loop_
_entity_poly.entity_id
_entity_poly.type
_entity_poly.pdbx_seq_one_letter_code
_entity_poly.pdbx_strand_id
1 'polypeptide(L)'
;MVEVKARRVGGATYQVPMEVRPSRRTALAMRWLVDAAAKRSEKTMALRLAGELLDAAEGKGAAVKKRDDVHRMAEANKAFSHYRVSHKIGEVHDGAATMDWMEQEQERGITITSAATTCFWSGMGNQFPQHRINVIDTPG
;
A
#
# COMPACT_ATOMS: atom_id res chain seq x y z
N MET A 1 -14.16 -3.32 4.22
CA MET A 1 -13.96 -3.78 2.82
C MET A 1 -12.61 -3.28 2.36
N VAL A 2 -11.75 -4.20 1.94
CA VAL A 2 -10.41 -3.91 1.44
C VAL A 2 -10.34 -4.30 -0.02
N GLU A 3 -9.58 -3.56 -0.82
CA GLU A 3 -9.23 -3.92 -2.19
C GLU A 3 -7.71 -3.99 -2.29
N VAL A 4 -7.21 -4.59 -3.35
CA VAL A 4 -5.78 -4.64 -3.62
C VAL A 4 -5.47 -3.70 -4.78
N LYS A 5 -4.45 -2.85 -4.63
CA LYS A 5 -3.93 -2.00 -5.71
C LYS A 5 -2.47 -2.31 -5.99
N ALA A 6 -2.13 -2.39 -7.28
CA ALA A 6 -0.75 -2.49 -7.71
C ALA A 6 -0.01 -1.19 -7.39
N ARG A 7 1.14 -1.28 -6.71
CA ARG A 7 2.02 -0.15 -6.42
C ARG A 7 3.46 -0.53 -6.70
N ARG A 8 4.21 0.37 -7.35
CA ARG A 8 5.63 0.19 -7.60
C ARG A 8 6.47 0.73 -6.44
N VAL A 9 7.34 -0.10 -5.88
CA VAL A 9 8.26 0.24 -4.78
C VAL A 9 9.60 -0.43 -5.06
N GLY A 10 10.70 0.33 -5.01
CA GLY A 10 12.07 -0.23 -5.15
C GLY A 10 12.29 -1.01 -6.45
N GLY A 11 11.64 -0.63 -7.55
CA GLY A 11 11.78 -1.31 -8.85
C GLY A 11 10.79 -2.46 -9.10
N ALA A 12 10.19 -3.04 -8.06
CA ALA A 12 9.20 -4.12 -8.15
C ALA A 12 7.75 -3.63 -7.96
N THR A 13 6.78 -4.39 -8.49
CA THR A 13 5.34 -4.10 -8.35
C THR A 13 4.73 -5.00 -7.28
N TYR A 14 4.21 -4.40 -6.22
CA TYR A 14 3.55 -5.08 -5.11
C TYR A 14 2.04 -4.88 -5.16
N GLN A 15 1.33 -5.90 -4.70
CA GLN A 15 -0.11 -5.86 -4.48
C GLN A 15 -0.36 -5.31 -3.07
N VAL A 16 -0.76 -4.04 -2.97
CA VAL A 16 -0.92 -3.36 -1.68
C VAL A 16 -2.39 -3.35 -1.26
N PRO A 17 -2.74 -3.96 -0.12
CA PRO A 17 -4.11 -3.94 0.37
C PRO A 17 -4.46 -2.54 0.88
N MET A 18 -5.55 -1.98 0.37
CA MET A 18 -6.02 -0.62 0.64
C MET A 18 -7.46 -0.66 1.16
N GLU A 19 -7.76 0.21 2.11
CA GLU A 19 -9.13 0.35 2.60
C GLU A 19 -9.99 1.09 1.58
N VAL A 20 -11.18 0.55 1.30
CA VAL A 20 -12.11 1.12 0.32
C VAL A 20 -13.00 2.16 1.01
N ARG A 21 -12.98 3.39 0.48
CA ARG A 21 -13.86 4.48 0.95
C ARG A 21 -15.34 4.08 0.90
N PRO A 22 -16.19 4.49 1.86
CA PRO A 22 -17.59 4.07 1.94
C PRO A 22 -18.40 4.22 0.64
N SER A 23 -18.31 5.38 -0.03
CA SER A 23 -19.00 5.62 -1.32
C SER A 23 -18.60 4.64 -2.43
N ARG A 24 -17.33 4.25 -2.46
CA ARG A 24 -16.79 3.29 -3.43
C ARG A 24 -17.22 1.86 -3.11
N ARG A 25 -17.45 1.50 -1.84
CA ARG A 25 -17.94 0.15 -1.46
C ARG A 25 -19.27 -0.15 -2.12
N THR A 26 -20.22 0.80 -2.04
CA THR A 26 -21.55 0.67 -2.64
C THR A 26 -21.45 0.57 -4.16
N ALA A 27 -20.63 1.42 -4.79
CA ALA A 27 -20.43 1.38 -6.24
C ALA A 27 -19.82 0.05 -6.73
N LEU A 28 -18.86 -0.52 -5.99
CA LEU A 28 -18.27 -1.82 -6.30
C LEU A 28 -19.30 -2.95 -6.14
N ALA A 29 -20.10 -2.93 -5.06
CA ALA A 29 -21.14 -3.92 -4.84
C ALA A 29 -22.18 -3.92 -5.97
N MET A 30 -22.68 -2.73 -6.35
CA MET A 30 -23.62 -2.59 -7.46
C MET A 30 -23.02 -3.09 -8.78
N ARG A 31 -21.77 -2.73 -9.07
CA ARG A 31 -21.09 -3.18 -10.28
C ARG A 31 -20.96 -4.70 -10.32
N TRP A 32 -20.53 -5.33 -9.22
CA TRP A 32 -20.39 -6.78 -9.16
C TRP A 32 -21.72 -7.51 -9.30
N LEU A 33 -22.80 -6.98 -8.73
CA LEU A 33 -24.15 -7.52 -8.90
C LEU A 33 -24.59 -7.46 -10.36
N VAL A 34 -24.39 -6.32 -11.03
CA VAL A 34 -24.74 -6.16 -12.46
C VAL A 34 -23.90 -7.08 -13.35
N ASP A 35 -22.58 -7.12 -13.14
CA ASP A 35 -21.66 -7.96 -13.91
C ASP A 35 -21.94 -9.46 -13.72
N ALA A 36 -22.31 -9.86 -12.51
CA ALA A 36 -22.70 -11.23 -12.20
C ALA A 36 -24.05 -11.58 -12.84
N ALA A 37 -25.07 -10.74 -12.64
CA ALA A 37 -26.39 -10.91 -13.24
C ALA A 37 -26.32 -11.00 -14.77
N ALA A 38 -25.50 -10.17 -15.43
CA ALA A 38 -25.37 -10.19 -16.89
C ALA A 38 -24.94 -11.57 -17.45
N LYS A 39 -24.18 -12.35 -16.67
CA LYS A 39 -23.66 -13.66 -17.06
C LYS A 39 -24.60 -14.83 -16.76
N ARG A 40 -25.73 -14.58 -16.10
CA ARG A 40 -26.70 -15.63 -15.78
C ARG A 40 -27.56 -16.01 -16.99
N SER A 41 -28.17 -17.20 -16.93
CA SER A 41 -28.89 -17.82 -18.05
C SER A 41 -30.38 -17.47 -18.13
N GLU A 42 -30.94 -16.70 -17.20
CA GLU A 42 -32.37 -16.35 -17.21
C GLU A 42 -32.74 -15.50 -18.44
N LYS A 43 -34.04 -15.48 -18.78
CA LYS A 43 -34.55 -14.92 -20.04
C LYS A 43 -34.43 -13.40 -20.14
N THR A 44 -34.63 -12.67 -19.04
CA THR A 44 -34.59 -11.21 -19.01
C THR A 44 -33.59 -10.71 -17.97
N MET A 45 -33.01 -9.53 -18.19
CA MET A 45 -32.09 -8.93 -17.23
C MET A 45 -32.75 -8.71 -15.86
N ALA A 46 -34.05 -8.43 -15.83
CA ALA A 46 -34.82 -8.32 -14.58
C ALA A 46 -34.80 -9.62 -13.78
N LEU A 47 -35.04 -10.77 -14.45
CA LEU A 47 -34.99 -12.08 -13.80
C LEU A 47 -33.57 -12.45 -13.36
N ARG A 48 -32.56 -12.15 -14.19
CA ARG A 48 -31.15 -12.37 -13.85
C ARG A 48 -30.75 -11.58 -12.60
N LEU A 49 -31.09 -10.29 -12.55
CA LEU A 49 -30.76 -9.42 -11.43
C LEU A 49 -31.51 -9.85 -10.16
N ALA A 50 -32.79 -10.18 -10.26
CA ALA A 50 -33.55 -10.71 -9.13
C ALA A 50 -32.95 -12.01 -8.59
N GLY A 51 -32.57 -12.94 -9.48
CA GLY A 51 -31.89 -14.18 -9.10
C GLY A 51 -30.56 -13.92 -8.39
N GLU A 52 -29.71 -13.05 -8.94
CA GLU A 52 -28.43 -12.72 -8.30
C GLU A 52 -28.61 -12.01 -6.94
N LEU A 53 -29.62 -11.15 -6.81
CA LEU A 53 -29.94 -10.47 -5.55
C LEU A 53 -30.42 -11.46 -4.47
N LEU A 54 -31.25 -12.44 -4.85
CA LEU A 54 -31.70 -13.50 -3.94
C LEU A 54 -30.51 -14.37 -3.50
N ASP A 55 -29.68 -14.81 -4.43
CA ASP A 55 -28.48 -15.59 -4.11
C ASP A 55 -27.53 -14.79 -3.20
N ALA A 56 -27.33 -13.50 -3.49
CA ALA A 56 -26.47 -12.63 -2.69
C ALA A 56 -27.01 -12.40 -1.27
N ALA A 57 -28.33 -12.35 -1.09
CA ALA A 57 -28.96 -12.23 0.23
C ALA A 57 -28.72 -13.48 1.10
N GLU A 58 -28.58 -14.65 0.48
CA GLU A 58 -28.18 -15.89 1.17
C GLU A 58 -26.65 -16.04 1.32
N GLY A 59 -25.87 -15.04 0.91
CA GLY A 59 -24.40 -15.11 0.93
C GLY A 59 -23.81 -16.02 -0.16
N LYS A 60 -24.55 -16.27 -1.23
CA LYS A 60 -24.16 -17.09 -2.40
C LYS A 60 -24.09 -16.21 -3.66
N GLY A 61 -23.84 -16.83 -4.80
CA GLY A 61 -23.78 -16.13 -6.09
C GLY A 61 -22.38 -15.65 -6.48
N ALA A 62 -22.26 -15.23 -7.74
CA ALA A 62 -20.97 -14.85 -8.32
C ALA A 62 -20.48 -13.50 -7.79
N ALA A 63 -21.40 -12.58 -7.47
CA ALA A 63 -21.06 -11.30 -6.86
C ALA A 63 -20.44 -11.47 -5.45
N VAL A 64 -20.99 -12.37 -4.63
CA VAL A 64 -20.46 -12.66 -3.28
C VAL A 64 -19.12 -13.37 -3.38
N LYS A 65 -18.99 -14.37 -4.26
CA LYS A 65 -17.70 -15.03 -4.52
C LYS A 65 -16.62 -14.02 -4.92
N LYS A 66 -16.96 -13.05 -5.78
CA LYS A 66 -16.02 -11.99 -6.19
C LYS A 66 -15.56 -11.13 -5.00
N ARG A 67 -16.47 -10.75 -4.10
CA ARG A 67 -16.14 -10.03 -2.86
C ARG A 67 -15.16 -10.83 -2.00
N ASP A 68 -15.43 -12.11 -1.81
CA ASP A 68 -14.63 -12.98 -0.94
C ASP A 68 -13.23 -13.23 -1.52
N ASP A 69 -13.12 -13.41 -2.83
CA ASP A 69 -11.83 -13.53 -3.51
C ASP A 69 -11.00 -12.24 -3.38
N VAL A 70 -11.63 -11.07 -3.48
CA VAL A 70 -10.95 -9.78 -3.27
C VAL A 70 -10.47 -9.64 -1.82
N HIS A 71 -11.28 -10.04 -0.84
CA HIS A 71 -10.87 -10.02 0.57
C HIS A 71 -9.74 -10.99 0.86
N ARG A 72 -9.82 -12.24 0.35
CA ARG A 72 -8.75 -13.24 0.49
C ARG A 72 -7.44 -12.75 -0.12
N MET A 73 -7.49 -12.13 -1.30
CA MET A 73 -6.31 -11.56 -1.95
C MET A 73 -5.69 -10.42 -1.12
N ALA A 74 -6.53 -9.57 -0.51
CA ALA A 74 -6.05 -8.49 0.34
C ALA A 74 -5.43 -9.01 1.65
N GLU A 75 -5.98 -10.07 2.22
CA GLU A 75 -5.45 -10.73 3.41
C GLU A 75 -4.11 -11.41 3.14
N ALA A 76 -3.98 -12.12 2.01
CA ALA A 76 -2.72 -12.73 1.58
C ALA A 76 -1.58 -11.70 1.42
N ASN A 77 -1.91 -10.46 1.06
CA ASN A 77 -0.96 -9.37 0.86
C ASN A 77 -0.87 -8.40 2.06
N LYS A 78 -1.41 -8.75 3.24
CA LYS A 78 -1.46 -7.88 4.43
C LYS A 78 -0.08 -7.35 4.83
N ALA A 79 0.98 -8.12 4.62
CA ALA A 79 2.36 -7.72 4.88
C ALA A 79 2.74 -6.41 4.18
N PHE A 80 2.24 -6.15 2.97
CA PHE A 80 2.55 -4.96 2.17
C PHE A 80 1.71 -3.72 2.54
N SER A 81 0.89 -3.78 3.58
CA SER A 81 0.06 -2.66 4.02
C SER A 81 0.84 -1.39 4.36
N HIS A 82 2.11 -1.50 4.76
CA HIS A 82 2.98 -0.36 5.01
C HIS A 82 3.33 0.43 3.74
N TYR A 83 3.23 -0.17 2.56
CA TYR A 83 3.40 0.53 1.28
C TYR A 83 2.19 1.39 0.88
N ARG A 84 1.19 1.60 1.75
CA ARG A 84 0.07 2.53 1.52
C ARG A 84 0.51 3.98 1.45
N VAL A 85 1.56 4.36 2.15
CA VAL A 85 2.06 5.73 2.19
C VAL A 85 3.51 5.73 1.74
N SER A 86 3.84 6.61 0.80
CA SER A 86 5.22 6.82 0.36
C SER A 86 5.64 8.15 0.95
N HIS A 87 6.58 8.12 1.88
CA HIS A 87 7.24 9.31 2.38
C HIS A 87 8.50 9.49 1.56
N LYS A 88 8.50 10.49 0.67
CA LYS A 88 9.75 10.98 0.12
C LYS A 88 10.40 11.83 1.21
N ILE A 89 11.51 11.37 1.76
CA ILE A 89 12.47 12.29 2.34
C ILE A 89 12.90 13.22 1.19
N GLY A 90 12.85 14.53 1.40
CA GLY A 90 13.21 15.51 0.38
C GLY A 90 14.60 15.23 -0.20
N GLU A 91 14.82 15.62 -1.45
CA GLU A 91 16.13 15.45 -2.08
C GLU A 91 17.15 16.35 -1.36
N VAL A 92 18.34 15.81 -1.09
CA VAL A 92 19.43 16.51 -0.40
C VAL A 92 20.16 17.43 -1.39
N HIS A 93 19.45 18.40 -1.95
CA HIS A 93 20.03 19.39 -2.85
C HIS A 93 20.41 20.63 -2.04
N ASP A 94 21.62 20.59 -1.43
CA ASP A 94 22.47 21.75 -1.11
C ASP A 94 23.82 21.33 -0.49
N GLY A 95 24.35 20.16 -0.86
CA GLY A 95 25.73 19.78 -0.51
C GLY A 95 26.02 19.53 0.99
N ALA A 96 25.00 19.49 1.86
CA ALA A 96 25.19 19.29 3.31
C ALA A 96 25.54 17.85 3.72
N ALA A 97 25.58 16.90 2.79
CA ALA A 97 26.08 15.55 3.05
C ALA A 97 27.61 15.49 2.78
N THR A 98 28.38 16.32 3.47
CA THR A 98 29.84 16.15 3.53
C THR A 98 30.12 15.01 4.52
N MET A 99 30.40 13.82 3.99
CA MET A 99 30.52 12.59 4.78
C MET A 99 31.95 12.32 5.31
N ASP A 100 32.90 13.21 5.02
CA ASP A 100 34.28 13.14 5.54
C ASP A 100 34.43 14.20 6.64
N TRP A 101 34.04 13.87 7.87
CA TRP A 101 34.00 14.82 8.98
C TRP A 101 35.36 14.94 9.69
N MET A 102 36.26 13.95 9.54
CA MET A 102 37.58 13.97 10.18
C MET A 102 38.71 14.35 9.21
N GLU A 103 39.59 15.25 9.65
CA GLU A 103 40.75 15.74 8.87
C GLU A 103 41.68 14.58 8.44
N GLN A 104 41.80 13.53 9.27
CA GLN A 104 42.57 12.32 8.93
C GLN A 104 41.93 11.46 7.83
N GLU A 105 40.60 11.52 7.63
CA GLU A 105 39.89 10.80 6.56
C GLU A 105 40.10 11.50 5.21
N GLN A 106 40.10 12.84 5.22
CA GLN A 106 40.37 13.68 4.05
C GLN A 106 41.82 13.54 3.56
N GLU A 107 42.81 13.45 4.47
CA GLU A 107 44.23 13.31 4.11
C GLU A 107 44.60 11.93 3.54
N ARG A 108 43.91 10.87 3.97
CA ARG A 108 44.30 9.49 3.65
C ARG A 108 43.50 8.86 2.51
N GLY A 109 42.49 9.56 1.98
CA GLY A 109 41.65 9.06 0.88
C GLY A 109 40.95 7.74 1.21
N ILE A 110 40.69 7.48 2.49
CA ILE A 110 40.03 6.26 3.00
C ILE A 110 38.64 6.62 3.49
N THR A 111 37.62 6.12 2.80
CA THR A 111 36.24 6.13 3.30
C THR A 111 36.10 5.03 4.34
N ILE A 112 36.20 5.36 5.64
CA ILE A 112 35.87 4.39 6.69
C ILE A 112 34.34 4.32 6.77
N THR A 113 33.86 3.17 6.39
CA THR A 113 32.46 2.82 6.20
C THR A 113 31.74 2.75 7.56
N SER A 114 31.34 3.89 8.09
CA SER A 114 30.12 3.97 8.90
C SER A 114 29.42 5.25 8.52
N ALA A 115 28.45 5.18 7.61
CA ALA A 115 27.64 6.33 7.29
C ALA A 115 26.70 6.59 8.49
N ALA A 116 27.21 7.30 9.48
CA ALA A 116 26.46 7.76 10.63
C ALA A 116 25.80 9.09 10.27
N THR A 117 24.50 9.09 9.97
CA THR A 117 23.73 10.32 9.74
C THR A 117 22.78 10.58 10.90
N THR A 118 22.64 11.85 11.28
CA THR A 118 21.63 12.27 12.26
C THR A 118 20.44 12.84 11.50
N CYS A 119 19.26 12.31 11.76
CA CYS A 119 18.01 12.89 11.28
C CYS A 119 17.05 13.17 12.42
N PHE A 120 16.09 14.05 12.20
CA PHE A 120 15.09 14.43 13.18
C PHE A 120 13.71 13.97 12.71
N TRP A 121 12.93 13.39 13.62
CA TRP A 121 11.61 12.84 13.30
C TRP A 121 10.59 13.19 14.38
N SER A 122 9.42 13.69 13.95
CA SER A 122 8.33 14.11 14.84
C SER A 122 7.06 13.27 14.66
N GLY A 123 7.15 12.09 14.04
CA GLY A 123 5.97 11.28 13.67
C GLY A 123 5.45 11.54 12.26
N MET A 124 4.75 10.56 11.68
CA MET A 124 4.16 10.64 10.32
C MET A 124 3.18 11.80 10.11
N GLY A 125 2.59 12.32 11.18
CA GLY A 125 1.69 13.47 11.20
C GLY A 125 2.14 14.57 12.16
N ASN A 126 3.45 14.68 12.43
CA ASN A 126 4.03 15.62 13.39
C ASN A 126 3.40 15.53 14.79
N GLN A 127 2.91 14.34 15.18
CA GLN A 127 2.15 14.12 16.41
C GLN A 127 3.02 13.94 17.66
N PHE A 128 4.35 13.85 17.49
CA PHE A 128 5.29 13.64 18.59
C PHE A 128 6.27 14.81 18.70
N PRO A 129 6.85 15.04 19.89
CA PRO A 129 8.03 15.89 20.02
C PRO A 129 9.13 15.49 19.03
N GLN A 130 9.99 16.42 18.64
CA GLN A 130 11.07 16.11 17.70
C GLN A 130 12.08 15.15 18.36
N HIS A 131 12.19 13.95 17.79
CA HIS A 131 13.16 12.94 18.22
C HIS A 131 14.41 13.03 17.35
N ARG A 132 15.59 12.98 17.98
CA ARG A 132 16.86 12.82 17.29
C ARG A 132 17.10 11.34 17.03
N ILE A 133 17.30 10.96 15.78
CA ILE A 133 17.62 9.60 15.34
C ILE A 133 19.03 9.62 14.77
N ASN A 134 19.90 8.74 15.29
CA ASN A 134 21.21 8.50 14.71
C ASN A 134 21.13 7.20 13.91
N VAL A 135 21.27 7.28 12.60
CA VAL A 135 21.31 6.13 11.68
C VAL A 135 22.77 5.79 11.46
N ILE A 136 23.18 4.57 11.79
CA ILE A 136 24.55 4.09 11.60
C ILE A 136 24.49 2.96 10.59
N ASP A 137 24.99 3.20 9.39
CA ASP A 137 25.13 2.18 8.35
C ASP A 137 26.56 1.63 8.38
N THR A 138 26.73 0.43 8.91
CA THR A 138 28.00 -0.31 8.94
C THR A 138 28.03 -1.32 7.80
N PRO A 139 29.12 -1.44 7.02
CA PRO A 139 29.23 -2.49 6.03
C PRO A 139 29.34 -3.85 6.73
N GLY A 140 28.63 -4.83 6.19
CA GLY A 140 28.96 -6.25 6.29
C GLY A 140 29.42 -6.72 4.93
#